data_AF-A0A353FE56-F1
#
_entry.id   AF-A0A353FE56-F1
#
_cell.length_a   1.000
_cell.length_b   1.000
_cell.length_c   1.000
_cell.angle_alpha   90.00
_cell.angle_beta   90.00
_cell.angle_gamma   90.00
#
_symmetry.space_group_name_H-M   'P 1'
#
loop_
_entity.id
_entity.type
_entity.pdbx_description
1 polymer ?
#
loop_
_entity_poly.entity_id
_entity_poly.type
_entity_poly.pdbx_seq_one_letter_code
_entity_poly.pdbx_strand_id
1 'polypeptide(L)'
;MKRPLQMKTQEPDFTELYTKAFPAVAAFVAKMGGDMDLARDIFQDALIIYYEQVFTAGQKPERSPEAYLYGISRHLWHRETRTASRHTPLQDAPKVTEESEQPSAHKLMLLLQTAGQKCLDLLQGFYYQKQSIQEIQQEFGYSSVRSATVQKFKCLEKVRSEVQQKSLQYEDFLA
;
A
#
# COMPACT_ATOMS: atom_id res chain seq x y z
N MET A 1 -5.86 40.82 43.46
CA MET A 1 -7.18 40.18 43.26
C MET A 1 -7.32 39.73 41.81
N LYS A 2 -7.12 38.43 41.54
CA LYS A 2 -7.35 37.83 40.22
C LYS A 2 -8.86 37.66 40.04
N ARG A 3 -9.46 38.25 39.00
CA ARG A 3 -10.83 37.93 38.58
C ARG A 3 -10.79 36.56 37.91
N PRO A 4 -11.59 35.57 38.35
CA PRO A 4 -11.69 34.30 37.64
C PRO A 4 -12.48 34.52 36.35
N LEU A 5 -11.84 34.26 35.20
CA LEU A 5 -12.51 34.05 33.93
C LEU A 5 -13.22 32.69 33.99
N GLN A 6 -14.51 32.70 34.27
CA GLN A 6 -15.35 31.52 34.06
C GLN A 6 -15.62 31.38 32.56
N MET A 7 -14.80 30.58 31.87
CA MET A 7 -15.18 29.99 30.60
C MET A 7 -16.17 28.86 30.90
N LYS A 8 -17.47 29.12 30.69
CA LYS A 8 -18.45 28.04 30.55
C LYS A 8 -18.22 27.40 29.18
N THR A 9 -17.38 26.38 29.12
CA THR A 9 -17.33 25.47 27.97
C THR A 9 -18.59 24.62 28.05
N GLN A 10 -19.69 25.06 27.42
CA GLN A 10 -20.74 24.11 27.07
C GLN A 10 -20.15 23.25 25.95
N GLU A 11 -19.83 22.00 26.27
CA GLU A 11 -19.51 21.04 25.22
C GLU A 11 -20.72 20.98 24.27
N PRO A 12 -20.52 21.20 22.97
CA PRO A 12 -21.60 21.04 22.01
C PRO A 12 -22.13 19.61 22.09
N ASP A 13 -23.45 19.46 22.23
CA ASP A 13 -24.09 18.16 22.11
C ASP A 13 -24.06 17.73 20.64
N PHE A 14 -22.96 17.12 20.25
CA PHE A 14 -22.77 16.56 18.93
C PHE A 14 -23.76 15.43 18.64
N THR A 15 -24.30 14.75 19.65
CA THR A 15 -25.28 13.68 19.47
C THR A 15 -26.59 14.25 18.96
N GLU A 16 -27.06 15.33 19.58
CA GLU A 16 -28.27 16.03 19.14
C GLU A 16 -28.07 16.63 17.74
N LEU A 17 -26.93 17.26 17.50
CA LEU A 17 -26.60 17.87 16.21
C LEU A 17 -26.50 16.82 15.09
N TYR A 18 -25.87 15.67 15.38
CA TYR A 18 -25.79 14.53 14.47
C TYR A 18 -27.20 14.04 14.11
N THR A 19 -28.04 13.81 15.12
CA THR A 19 -29.40 13.28 14.94
C THR A 19 -30.27 14.22 14.08
N LYS A 20 -30.09 15.54 14.21
CA LYS A 20 -30.87 16.54 13.46
C LYS A 20 -30.33 16.78 12.06
N ALA A 21 -29.02 16.85 11.87
CA ALA A 21 -28.41 17.28 10.61
C ALA A 21 -28.05 16.13 9.67
N PHE A 22 -27.66 14.95 10.20
CA PHE A 22 -27.23 13.81 9.38
C PHE A 22 -28.30 13.30 8.39
N PRO A 23 -29.60 13.18 8.75
CA PRO A 23 -30.60 12.67 7.81
C PRO A 23 -30.71 13.46 6.51
N ALA A 24 -30.57 14.79 6.58
CA ALA A 24 -30.58 15.65 5.39
C ALA A 24 -29.35 15.42 4.50
N VAL A 25 -28.19 15.21 5.11
CA VAL A 25 -26.94 14.92 4.39
C VAL A 25 -26.99 13.53 3.76
N ALA A 26 -27.46 12.51 4.50
CA ALA A 26 -27.62 11.16 3.97
C ALA A 26 -28.60 11.12 2.79
N ALA A 27 -29.74 11.81 2.87
CA ALA A 27 -30.68 11.92 1.76
C ALA A 27 -30.07 12.63 0.54
N PHE A 28 -29.26 13.67 0.76
CA PHE A 28 -28.53 14.35 -0.31
C PHE A 28 -27.51 13.42 -0.98
N VAL A 29 -26.68 12.72 -0.21
CA VAL A 29 -25.66 11.80 -0.73
C VAL A 29 -26.30 10.65 -1.51
N ALA A 30 -27.36 10.04 -0.97
CA ALA A 30 -28.13 9.00 -1.65
C ALA A 30 -28.70 9.49 -3.00
N LYS A 31 -29.25 10.72 -3.04
CA LYS A 31 -29.74 11.34 -4.28
C LYS A 31 -28.62 11.55 -5.33
N MET A 32 -27.39 11.75 -4.88
CA MET A 32 -26.22 11.92 -5.74
C MET A 32 -25.56 10.59 -6.12
N GLY A 33 -26.13 9.45 -5.72
CA GLY A 33 -25.64 8.11 -6.04
C GLY A 33 -24.56 7.57 -5.09
N GLY A 34 -24.33 8.24 -3.95
CA GLY A 34 -23.46 7.72 -2.90
C GLY A 34 -24.18 6.74 -1.98
N ASP A 35 -23.41 5.91 -1.27
CA ASP A 35 -23.94 4.97 -0.28
C ASP A 35 -23.98 5.59 1.14
N MET A 36 -24.50 4.81 2.09
CA MET A 36 -24.63 5.25 3.48
C MET A 36 -23.30 5.34 4.22
N ASP A 37 -22.29 4.57 3.82
CA ASP A 37 -20.93 4.64 4.39
C ASP A 37 -20.28 5.97 4.01
N LEU A 38 -20.30 6.31 2.72
CA LEU A 38 -19.80 7.57 2.21
C LEU A 38 -20.56 8.77 2.79
N ALA A 39 -21.87 8.63 3.01
CA ALA A 39 -22.65 9.66 3.69
C ALA A 39 -22.17 9.89 5.13
N ARG A 40 -21.85 8.82 5.87
CA ARG A 40 -21.29 8.92 7.23
C ARG A 40 -19.93 9.60 7.20
N ASP A 41 -19.04 9.18 6.31
CA ASP A 41 -17.69 9.72 6.22
C ASP A 41 -17.69 11.23 5.92
N ILE A 42 -18.45 11.64 4.90
CA ILE A 42 -18.60 13.06 4.55
C ILE A 42 -19.15 13.88 5.71
N PHE A 43 -20.11 13.33 6.45
CA PHE A 43 -20.71 14.04 7.56
C PHE A 43 -19.77 14.15 8.77
N GLN A 44 -18.96 13.13 9.04
CA GLN A 44 -17.94 13.19 10.10
C GLN A 44 -16.89 14.24 9.79
N ASP A 45 -16.39 14.29 8.55
CA ASP A 45 -15.47 15.34 8.11
C ASP A 45 -16.10 16.73 8.25
N ALA A 46 -17.38 16.87 7.89
CA ALA A 46 -18.11 18.11 8.04
C ALA A 46 -18.24 18.55 9.51
N LEU A 47 -18.45 17.61 10.43
CA LEU A 47 -18.50 17.87 11.87
C LEU A 47 -17.16 18.34 12.43
N ILE A 48 -16.05 17.72 12.00
CA ILE A 48 -14.70 18.13 12.40
C ILE A 48 -14.43 19.56 11.94
N ILE A 49 -14.71 19.87 10.67
CA ILE A 49 -14.54 21.22 10.12
C ILE A 49 -15.42 22.22 10.87
N TYR A 50 -16.67 21.87 11.15
CA TYR A 50 -17.57 22.71 11.94
C TYR A 50 -17.00 23.00 13.33
N TYR A 51 -16.46 21.98 14.01
CA TYR A 51 -15.85 22.14 15.32
C TYR A 51 -14.67 23.11 15.29
N GLU A 52 -13.74 22.92 14.33
CA GLU A 52 -12.58 23.79 14.18
C GLU A 52 -12.98 25.25 13.90
N GLN A 53 -13.95 25.47 13.01
CA GLN A 53 -14.36 26.84 12.65
C GLN A 53 -15.10 27.54 13.79
N VAL A 54 -16.01 26.84 14.48
CA VAL A 54 -16.89 27.46 15.48
C VAL A 54 -16.24 27.54 16.85
N PHE A 55 -15.56 26.48 17.29
CA PHE A 55 -15.02 26.38 18.65
C PHE A 55 -13.55 26.75 18.74
N THR A 56 -12.74 26.46 17.70
CA THR A 56 -11.32 26.82 17.70
C THR A 56 -11.08 28.22 17.13
N ALA A 57 -11.67 28.54 15.97
CA ALA A 57 -11.49 29.83 15.31
C ALA A 57 -12.51 30.90 15.76
N GLY A 58 -13.55 30.51 16.52
CA GLY A 58 -14.55 31.44 17.06
C GLY A 58 -15.46 32.07 16.00
N GLN A 59 -15.54 31.48 14.81
CA GLN A 59 -16.45 31.97 13.76
C GLN A 59 -17.89 31.68 14.15
N LYS A 60 -18.75 32.70 14.07
CA LYS A 60 -20.19 32.52 14.26
C LYS A 60 -20.83 32.22 12.90
N PRO A 61 -21.42 31.03 12.69
CA PRO A 61 -22.13 30.76 11.46
C PRO A 61 -23.33 31.70 11.34
N GLU A 62 -23.54 32.26 10.15
CA GLU A 62 -24.67 33.15 9.86
C GLU A 62 -26.02 32.41 9.79
N ARG A 63 -25.96 31.08 9.61
CA ARG A 63 -27.12 30.19 9.49
C ARG A 63 -27.15 29.19 10.65
N SER A 64 -28.24 28.42 10.73
CA SER A 64 -28.35 27.35 11.73
C SER A 64 -27.21 26.33 11.60
N PRO A 65 -26.78 25.70 12.70
CA PRO A 65 -25.74 24.67 12.67
C PRO A 65 -26.02 23.55 11.66
N GLU A 66 -27.28 23.13 11.52
CA GLU A 66 -27.71 22.10 10.57
C GLU A 66 -27.52 22.57 9.13
N ALA A 67 -27.93 23.81 8.82
CA ALA A 67 -27.76 24.38 7.49
C ALA A 67 -26.28 24.57 7.13
N TYR A 68 -25.44 24.88 8.13
CA TYR A 68 -24.01 25.03 7.94
C TYR A 68 -23.32 23.69 7.70
N LEU A 69 -23.61 22.66 8.50
CA LEU A 69 -23.15 21.29 8.31
C LEU A 69 -23.58 20.72 6.96
N TYR A 70 -24.82 20.97 6.54
CA TYR A 70 -25.31 20.59 5.22
C TYR A 70 -24.51 21.27 4.09
N GLY A 71 -24.16 22.55 4.26
CA GLY A 71 -23.32 23.30 3.33
C GLY A 71 -21.91 22.73 3.20
N ILE A 72 -21.26 22.44 4.33
CA ILE A 72 -19.92 21.82 4.36
C ILE A 72 -19.96 20.44 3.70
N SER A 73 -20.93 19.60 4.07
CA SER A 73 -21.10 18.25 3.52
C SER A 73 -21.28 18.27 1.99
N ARG A 74 -22.07 19.23 1.48
CA ARG A 74 -22.26 19.40 0.02
C ARG A 74 -20.96 19.81 -0.67
N HIS A 75 -20.15 20.67 -0.04
CA HIS A 75 -18.85 21.06 -0.57
C HIS A 75 -17.88 19.86 -0.62
N LEU A 76 -17.82 19.07 0.46
CA LEU A 76 -17.01 17.86 0.55
C LEU A 76 -17.40 16.82 -0.51
N TRP A 77 -18.70 16.56 -0.71
CA TRP A 77 -19.18 15.68 -1.79
C TRP A 77 -18.69 16.11 -3.17
N HIS A 78 -18.78 17.40 -3.49
CA HIS A 78 -18.31 17.92 -4.78
C HIS A 78 -16.78 17.81 -4.94
N ARG A 79 -16.03 17.91 -3.85
CA ARG A 79 -14.58 17.68 -3.85
C ARG A 79 -14.24 16.21 -4.05
N GLU A 80 -14.92 15.32 -3.35
CA GLU A 80 -14.71 13.87 -3.45
C GLU A 80 -15.05 13.36 -4.84
N THR A 81 -16.20 13.71 -5.39
CA THR A 81 -16.58 13.30 -6.76
C THR A 81 -15.60 13.78 -7.84
N ARG A 82 -15.01 14.97 -7.70
CA ARG A 82 -13.95 15.46 -8.60
C ARG A 82 -12.65 14.67 -8.47
N THR A 83 -12.34 14.17 -7.27
CA THR A 83 -11.15 13.38 -6.99
C THR A 83 -11.36 11.92 -7.41
N ALA A 84 -12.52 11.34 -7.12
CA ALA A 84 -12.95 10.01 -7.57
C ALA A 84 -13.05 9.93 -9.10
N SER A 85 -13.48 10.99 -9.79
CA SER A 85 -13.39 11.03 -11.27
C SER A 85 -11.95 10.95 -11.80
N ARG A 86 -10.93 11.21 -10.96
CA ARG A 86 -9.51 11.05 -11.30
C ARG A 86 -8.93 9.71 -10.84
N HIS A 87 -9.62 8.99 -9.95
CA HIS A 87 -9.17 7.74 -9.35
C HIS A 87 -10.22 6.65 -9.60
N THR A 88 -9.92 5.71 -10.49
CA THR A 88 -10.76 4.53 -10.71
C THR A 88 -10.63 3.58 -9.51
N PRO A 89 -11.74 3.07 -8.94
CA PRO A 89 -11.70 2.04 -7.92
C PRO A 89 -10.87 0.84 -8.40
N LEU A 90 -9.97 0.32 -7.55
CA LEU A 90 -9.11 -0.83 -7.86
C LEU A 90 -9.90 -2.11 -8.20
N GLN A 91 -11.18 -2.18 -7.85
CA GLN A 91 -12.06 -3.30 -8.20
C GLN A 91 -12.47 -3.32 -9.68
N ASP A 92 -12.54 -2.14 -10.32
CA ASP A 92 -12.83 -1.97 -11.75
C ASP A 92 -11.55 -1.77 -12.58
N ALA A 93 -10.39 -1.73 -11.93
CA ALA A 93 -9.14 -1.90 -12.65
C ALA A 93 -9.22 -3.27 -13.34
N PRO A 94 -8.88 -3.38 -14.64
CA PRO A 94 -8.76 -4.69 -15.27
C PRO A 94 -7.88 -5.51 -14.33
N LYS A 95 -8.36 -6.69 -13.91
CA LYS A 95 -7.51 -7.68 -13.28
C LYS A 95 -6.33 -7.81 -14.23
N VAL A 96 -5.21 -7.20 -13.89
CA VAL A 96 -3.92 -7.62 -14.39
C VAL A 96 -3.77 -8.97 -13.72
N THR A 97 -4.41 -9.97 -14.34
CA THR A 97 -3.96 -11.33 -14.21
C THR A 97 -2.59 -11.24 -14.85
N GLU A 98 -1.59 -10.94 -14.02
CA GLU A 98 -0.26 -11.38 -14.31
C GLU A 98 -0.38 -12.92 -14.35
N GLU A 99 -0.83 -13.47 -15.48
CA GLU A 99 -0.04 -14.53 -16.09
C GLU A 99 1.34 -13.89 -16.34
N SER A 100 2.08 -13.66 -15.25
CA SER A 100 3.50 -13.42 -15.33
C SER A 100 4.01 -14.72 -15.94
N GLU A 101 4.42 -14.65 -17.19
CA GLU A 101 5.17 -15.73 -17.81
C GLU A 101 6.27 -16.08 -16.80
N GLN A 102 6.13 -17.21 -16.12
CA GLN A 102 7.06 -17.56 -15.07
C GLN A 102 8.42 -17.78 -15.74
N PRO A 103 9.53 -17.32 -15.14
CA PRO A 103 10.84 -17.67 -15.66
C PRO A 103 10.95 -19.18 -15.83
N SER A 104 11.19 -19.62 -17.06
CA SER A 104 11.43 -21.00 -17.45
C SER A 104 12.61 -21.55 -16.65
N ALA A 105 12.31 -22.47 -15.74
CA ALA A 105 13.31 -23.20 -14.99
C ALA A 105 14.35 -23.86 -15.90
N HIS A 106 13.94 -24.31 -17.10
CA HIS A 106 14.84 -24.91 -18.07
C HIS A 106 15.88 -23.92 -18.60
N LYS A 107 15.43 -22.71 -19.02
CA LYS A 107 16.33 -21.65 -19.50
C LYS A 107 17.32 -21.19 -18.42
N LEU A 108 16.85 -21.08 -17.17
CA LEU A 108 17.70 -20.76 -16.02
C LEU A 108 18.73 -21.85 -15.75
N MET A 109 18.35 -23.12 -15.79
CA MET A 109 19.27 -24.24 -15.60
C MET A 109 20.35 -24.30 -16.69
N LEU A 110 19.97 -24.06 -17.95
CA LEU A 110 20.91 -24.01 -19.08
C LEU A 110 21.98 -22.92 -18.88
N LEU A 111 21.57 -21.74 -18.40
CA LEU A 111 22.50 -20.65 -18.07
C LEU A 111 23.43 -21.05 -16.92
N LEU A 112 22.90 -21.60 -15.83
CA LEU A 112 23.73 -22.03 -14.70
C LEU A 112 24.75 -23.09 -15.10
N GLN A 113 24.42 -23.94 -16.08
CA GLN A 113 25.31 -24.96 -16.62
C GLN A 113 26.54 -24.34 -17.32
N THR A 114 26.45 -23.12 -17.87
CA THR A 114 27.60 -22.44 -18.50
C THR A 114 28.66 -22.01 -17.47
N ALA A 115 28.27 -21.82 -16.22
CA ALA A 115 29.23 -21.63 -15.12
C ALA A 115 30.03 -22.91 -14.81
N GLY A 116 29.60 -24.08 -15.31
CA GLY A 116 30.25 -25.37 -15.19
C GLY A 116 29.59 -26.28 -14.15
N GLN A 117 29.67 -27.60 -14.37
CA GLN A 117 28.93 -28.60 -13.60
C GLN A 117 29.11 -28.47 -12.08
N LYS A 118 30.35 -28.32 -11.59
CA LYS A 118 30.62 -28.16 -10.15
C LYS A 118 29.97 -26.91 -9.54
N CYS A 119 29.86 -25.82 -10.32
CA CYS A 119 29.19 -24.61 -9.86
C CYS A 119 27.67 -24.76 -9.89
N LEU A 120 27.12 -25.46 -10.89
CA LEU A 120 25.70 -25.81 -10.93
C LEU A 120 25.32 -26.63 -9.69
N ASP A 121 26.04 -27.73 -9.44
CA ASP A 121 25.74 -28.65 -8.35
C ASP A 121 25.80 -27.94 -6.99
N LEU A 122 26.82 -27.10 -6.77
CA LEU A 122 26.98 -26.31 -5.55
C LEU A 122 25.82 -25.31 -5.36
N LEU A 123 25.44 -24.58 -6.41
CA LEU A 123 24.35 -23.60 -6.35
C LEU A 123 22.99 -24.29 -6.18
N GLN A 124 22.80 -25.46 -6.79
CA GLN A 124 21.61 -26.28 -6.62
C GLN A 124 21.48 -26.80 -5.18
N GLY A 125 22.56 -27.33 -4.61
CA GLY A 125 22.61 -27.76 -3.22
C GLY A 125 22.21 -26.65 -2.24
N PHE A 126 22.75 -25.44 -2.44
CA PHE A 126 22.46 -24.31 -1.58
C PHE A 126 21.05 -23.72 -1.76
N TYR A 127 20.62 -23.40 -3.00
CA TYR A 127 19.39 -22.65 -3.23
C TYR A 127 18.14 -23.52 -3.41
N TYR A 128 18.28 -24.69 -4.03
CA TYR A 128 17.13 -25.57 -4.31
C TYR A 128 16.96 -26.62 -3.21
N GLN A 129 18.04 -27.28 -2.82
CA GLN A 129 18.01 -28.34 -1.81
C GLN A 129 18.11 -27.79 -0.37
N LYS A 130 18.40 -26.49 -0.22
CA LYS A 130 18.53 -25.77 1.06
C LYS A 130 19.57 -26.38 2.01
N GLN A 131 20.62 -26.99 1.46
CA GLN A 131 21.73 -27.51 2.25
C GLN A 131 22.46 -26.36 2.95
N SER A 132 22.84 -26.59 4.20
CA SER A 132 23.73 -25.71 4.94
C SER A 132 25.12 -25.67 4.29
N ILE A 133 25.84 -24.58 4.51
CA ILE A 133 27.19 -24.45 3.95
C ILE A 133 28.18 -25.48 4.54
N GLN A 134 27.87 -26.01 5.73
CA GLN A 134 28.58 -27.10 6.37
C GLN A 134 28.37 -28.42 5.64
N GLU A 135 27.14 -28.76 5.29
CA GLU A 135 26.83 -29.96 4.49
C GLU A 135 27.49 -29.88 3.11
N ILE A 136 27.40 -28.73 2.44
CA ILE A 136 28.09 -28.48 1.16
C ILE A 136 29.60 -28.60 1.31
N GLN A 137 30.17 -28.12 2.41
CA GLN A 137 31.61 -28.24 2.66
C GLN A 137 32.05 -29.71 2.73
N GLN A 138 31.29 -30.55 3.43
CA GLN A 138 31.59 -31.98 3.57
C GLN A 138 31.36 -32.75 2.27
N GLU A 139 30.23 -32.52 1.61
CA GLU A 139 29.86 -33.20 0.36
C GLU A 139 30.82 -32.90 -0.79
N PHE A 140 31.22 -31.63 -0.94
CA PHE A 140 32.12 -31.19 -2.02
C PHE A 140 33.61 -31.26 -1.64
N GLY A 141 33.94 -31.69 -0.42
CA GLY A 141 35.32 -31.86 0.04
C GLY A 141 36.11 -30.56 0.18
N TYR A 142 35.45 -29.45 0.53
CA TYR A 142 36.13 -28.17 0.76
C TYR A 142 36.92 -28.20 2.08
N SER A 143 38.07 -27.54 2.14
CA SER A 143 38.98 -27.59 3.32
C SER A 143 38.41 -26.89 4.56
N SER A 144 37.50 -25.95 4.38
CA SER A 144 36.83 -25.22 5.45
C SER A 144 35.48 -24.67 5.00
N VAL A 145 34.60 -24.36 5.95
CA VAL A 145 33.34 -23.67 5.67
C VAL A 145 33.57 -22.36 4.92
N ARG A 146 34.62 -21.62 5.30
CA ARG A 146 35.01 -20.38 4.61
C ARG A 146 35.34 -20.60 3.14
N SER A 147 36.06 -21.68 2.82
CA SER A 147 36.38 -22.01 1.42
C SER A 147 35.14 -22.37 0.60
N ALA A 148 34.16 -23.07 1.19
CA ALA A 148 32.88 -23.34 0.55
C ALA A 148 32.08 -22.05 0.29
N THR A 149 32.02 -21.13 1.26
CA THR A 149 31.37 -19.81 1.09
C THR A 149 32.00 -18.99 -0.03
N VAL A 150 33.33 -18.94 -0.07
CA VAL A 150 34.07 -18.23 -1.12
C VAL A 150 33.83 -18.88 -2.48
N GLN A 151 33.80 -20.21 -2.55
CA GLN A 151 33.53 -20.92 -3.80
C GLN A 151 32.10 -20.68 -4.29
N LYS A 152 31.10 -20.66 -3.40
CA LYS A 152 29.73 -20.27 -3.73
C LYS A 152 29.68 -18.87 -4.35
N PHE A 153 30.36 -17.92 -3.71
CA PHE A 153 30.44 -16.55 -4.22
C PHE A 153 31.06 -16.50 -5.62
N LYS A 154 32.20 -17.19 -5.84
CA LYS A 154 32.85 -17.26 -7.16
C LYS A 154 31.96 -17.87 -8.24
N CYS A 155 31.23 -18.94 -7.91
CA CYS A 155 30.28 -19.55 -8.84
C CYS A 155 29.15 -18.58 -9.22
N LEU A 156 28.62 -17.83 -8.25
CA LEU A 156 27.59 -16.83 -8.51
C LEU A 156 28.12 -15.67 -9.37
N GLU A 157 29.34 -15.19 -9.10
CA GLU A 157 29.99 -14.15 -9.92
C GLU A 157 30.18 -14.61 -11.36
N LYS A 158 30.55 -15.88 -11.58
CA LYS A 158 30.68 -16.43 -12.92
C LYS A 158 29.36 -16.40 -13.69
N VAL A 159 28.25 -16.77 -13.03
CA VAL A 159 26.91 -16.66 -13.62
C VAL A 159 26.56 -15.20 -13.94
N ARG A 160 26.89 -14.26 -13.05
CA ARG A 160 26.68 -12.82 -13.30
C ARG A 160 27.46 -12.32 -14.50
N SER A 161 28.72 -12.73 -14.64
CA SER A 161 29.54 -12.38 -15.81
C SER A 161 28.94 -12.93 -17.11
N GLU A 162 28.41 -14.16 -17.11
CA GLU A 162 27.73 -14.75 -18.27
C GLU A 162 26.46 -13.96 -18.66
N VAL A 163 25.65 -13.56 -17.68
CA VAL A 163 24.47 -12.72 -17.90
C VAL A 163 24.85 -11.38 -18.52
N GLN A 164 25.89 -10.72 -17.99
CA GLN A 164 26.37 -9.44 -18.49
C GLN A 164 26.96 -9.57 -19.90
N GLN A 165 27.79 -10.59 -20.15
CA GLN A 165 28.44 -10.82 -21.45
C GLN A 165 27.41 -11.08 -22.54
N LYS A 166 26.36 -11.85 -22.23
CA LYS A 166 25.27 -12.16 -23.17
C LYS A 166 24.17 -11.08 -23.20
N SER A 167 24.30 -10.02 -22.39
CA SER A 167 23.32 -8.95 -22.24
C SER A 167 21.89 -9.45 -21.95
N LEU A 168 21.78 -10.56 -21.22
CA LEU A 168 20.49 -11.21 -20.96
C LEU A 168 19.62 -10.33 -20.07
N GLN A 169 18.36 -10.18 -20.47
CA GLN A 169 17.31 -9.49 -19.75
C GLN A 169 16.38 -10.49 -19.07
N TYR A 170 15.53 -9.99 -18.17
CA TYR A 170 14.53 -10.81 -17.49
C TYR A 170 13.61 -11.55 -18.49
N GLU A 171 13.25 -10.87 -19.58
CA GLU A 171 12.42 -11.38 -20.66
C GLU A 171 12.99 -12.64 -21.34
N ASP A 172 14.33 -12.77 -21.40
CA ASP A 172 14.98 -13.93 -22.02
C ASP A 172 14.71 -15.23 -21.25
N PHE A 173 14.30 -15.12 -19.98
CA PHE A 173 14.02 -16.27 -19.13
C PHE A 173 12.55 -16.63 -19.06
N LEU A 174 11.62 -15.86 -19.61
CA LEU A 174 10.18 -16.14 -19.54
C LEU A 174 9.82 -17.41 -20.33
N ALA A 175 8.76 -18.12 -19.92
CA ALA A 175 8.33 -19.41 -20.48
C ALA A 175 7.51 -19.27 -21.75
#